data_AF-A0A1V5UIK5-F1
#
_entry.id   AF-A0A1V5UIK5-F1
#
_cell.length_a   1.000
_cell.length_b   1.000
_cell.length_c   1.000
_cell.angle_alpha   90.00
_cell.angle_beta   90.00
_cell.angle_gamma   90.00
#
_symmetry.space_group_name_H-M   'P 1'
#
loop_
_entity.id
_entity.type
_entity.pdbx_description
1 polymer ?
#
loop_
_entity_poly.entity_id
_entity_poly.type
_entity_poly.pdbx_seq_one_letter_code
_entity_poly.pdbx_strand_id
1 'polypeptide(L)'
;MKRKSFKNRFLMFLTTLAMAFSVGVSLNAKAPVATKAAIIPAGEKLYLKVNDQWKTDNARFATYFFNSGGPDIEWADAKRVLYAENLYVVDIPAGTFDTYIMCRMNPATSTNDWPNKWNQTANITYDATTTLTRITGWTTSVQEAYVASEHLFSGIPASRVLYLRPHDVFDHVDFHHLAAYYYVGSESVFVDMTEHATGVYKVTTPAPTSPEATGGWEKVIFVSMKAAANNWDNKLHQTDDLIHPGTADMIYDAKQSAWHALTNLLPQTPSVEGITSNKVRFWINRNSHYENIKYQYLFEVGGVYYTVTGYTEVYTSTFFLYFDLPLAELLGNIITLYVVDTEGYRVEQLASITYTAQDNSKLWGVHYESGWKLSSYAVEGRIKAGFVAKVLEGYLSCSNSIHNGYGAFNLIDQNFIPRVDGTEEWNVEGNIGDILISDYVAEADYGDVSKRVADTTNGWNKYQMLKALGGGGSSGQNRVNETTNTNIIYVLVIGMLFGIATLGFIRFRKKPA
;
A
#
# COMPACT_ATOMS: atom_id res chain seq x y z
N MET A 1 -71.11 27.84 11.78
CA MET A 1 -70.74 26.87 10.72
C MET A 1 -69.69 25.91 11.26
N LYS A 2 -70.08 24.68 11.60
CA LYS A 2 -69.24 23.68 12.29
C LYS A 2 -69.44 22.31 11.61
N ARG A 3 -68.35 21.53 11.60
CA ARG A 3 -68.26 20.07 11.31
C ARG A 3 -68.41 19.64 9.85
N LYS A 4 -67.33 19.78 9.07
CA LYS A 4 -67.13 19.09 7.78
C LYS A 4 -65.79 18.35 7.64
N SER A 5 -65.11 17.98 8.74
CA SER A 5 -63.82 17.25 8.69
C SER A 5 -63.84 15.81 9.24
N PHE A 6 -64.98 15.28 9.69
CA PHE A 6 -65.05 13.92 10.26
C PHE A 6 -65.48 12.83 9.26
N LYS A 7 -66.14 13.20 8.14
CA LYS A 7 -66.65 12.22 7.17
C LYS A 7 -65.60 11.66 6.19
N ASN A 8 -64.46 12.34 5.99
CA ASN A 8 -63.41 11.86 5.08
C ASN A 8 -62.34 10.99 5.75
N ARG A 9 -62.29 10.92 7.10
CA ARG A 9 -61.36 10.05 7.82
C ARG A 9 -61.96 8.70 8.23
N PHE A 10 -63.28 8.60 8.33
CA PHE A 10 -63.97 7.32 8.60
C PHE A 10 -64.07 6.43 7.35
N LEU A 11 -64.14 7.03 6.15
CA LEU A 11 -64.21 6.29 4.89
C LEU A 11 -62.86 5.66 4.49
N MET A 12 -61.74 6.27 4.89
CA MET A 12 -60.40 5.69 4.66
C MET A 12 -60.05 4.53 5.61
N PHE A 13 -60.73 4.37 6.75
CA PHE A 13 -60.50 3.27 7.69
C PHE A 13 -61.35 2.03 7.36
N LEU A 14 -62.53 2.22 6.74
CA LEU A 14 -63.39 1.12 6.27
C LEU A 14 -62.89 0.46 4.98
N THR A 15 -62.14 1.17 4.14
CA THR A 15 -61.45 0.56 2.98
C THR A 15 -60.23 -0.26 3.40
N THR A 16 -59.59 0.06 4.53
CA THR A 16 -58.46 -0.71 5.06
C THR A 16 -58.89 -1.96 5.83
N LEU A 17 -60.10 -2.01 6.40
CA LEU A 17 -60.61 -3.19 7.11
C LEU A 17 -61.38 -4.17 6.21
N ALA A 18 -61.85 -3.76 5.02
CA ALA A 18 -62.45 -4.68 4.05
C ALA A 18 -61.41 -5.50 3.24
N MET A 19 -60.12 -5.19 3.36
CA MET A 19 -59.02 -5.99 2.79
C MET A 19 -58.46 -7.04 3.78
N ALA A 20 -58.98 -7.08 5.01
CA ALA A 20 -58.67 -8.11 5.98
C ALA A 20 -59.98 -8.79 6.39
N PHE A 21 -60.17 -10.05 5.97
CA PHE A 21 -61.29 -10.95 6.27
C PHE A 21 -62.57 -10.80 5.43
N SER A 22 -62.55 -11.41 4.24
CA SER A 22 -63.69 -12.20 3.77
C SER A 22 -63.23 -13.64 3.50
N VAL A 23 -63.54 -14.50 4.46
CA VAL A 23 -63.40 -15.95 4.37
C VAL A 23 -64.65 -16.49 3.65
N GLY A 24 -64.43 -17.33 2.63
CA GLY A 24 -65.28 -18.50 2.38
C GLY A 24 -66.56 -18.29 1.56
N VAL A 25 -66.42 -18.20 0.24
CA VAL A 25 -67.36 -18.88 -0.67
C VAL A 25 -66.53 -19.79 -1.56
N SER A 26 -66.79 -21.09 -1.42
CA SER A 26 -66.19 -22.17 -2.20
C SER A 26 -66.34 -21.93 -3.70
N LEU A 27 -65.27 -21.48 -4.34
CA LEU A 27 -65.02 -21.67 -5.75
C LEU A 27 -63.91 -22.70 -5.81
N ASN A 28 -64.21 -23.86 -6.40
CA ASN A 28 -63.29 -24.97 -6.64
C ASN A 28 -61.85 -24.48 -6.67
N ALA A 29 -61.05 -24.87 -5.69
CA ALA A 29 -59.61 -24.77 -5.80
C ALA A 29 -59.25 -25.52 -7.08
N LYS A 30 -59.10 -24.77 -8.18
CA LYS A 30 -58.31 -25.22 -9.31
C LYS A 30 -57.01 -25.61 -8.62
N ALA A 31 -56.65 -26.89 -8.70
CA ALA A 31 -55.39 -27.39 -8.17
C ALA A 31 -54.32 -26.33 -8.44
N PRO A 32 -53.38 -26.07 -7.51
CA PRO A 32 -52.28 -25.16 -7.78
C PRO A 32 -51.82 -25.46 -9.19
N VAL A 33 -51.79 -24.46 -10.06
CA VAL A 33 -51.28 -24.67 -11.41
C VAL A 33 -49.86 -25.15 -11.15
N ALA A 34 -49.67 -26.47 -11.23
CA ALA A 34 -48.37 -27.06 -11.26
C ALA A 34 -47.79 -26.46 -12.52
N THR A 35 -46.99 -25.41 -12.36
CA THR A 35 -46.11 -24.94 -13.40
C THR A 35 -45.34 -26.18 -13.77
N LYS A 36 -45.73 -26.79 -14.90
CA LYS A 36 -45.09 -27.99 -15.38
C LYS A 36 -43.62 -27.64 -15.46
N ALA A 37 -42.79 -28.38 -14.74
CA ALA A 37 -41.35 -28.16 -14.72
C ALA A 37 -40.88 -28.02 -16.17
N ALA A 38 -40.05 -27.00 -16.42
CA ALA A 38 -39.52 -26.78 -17.76
C ALA A 38 -38.71 -28.02 -18.15
N ILE A 39 -38.97 -28.54 -19.35
CA ILE A 39 -38.12 -29.62 -19.88
C ILE A 39 -36.72 -29.03 -20.02
N ILE A 40 -35.72 -29.75 -19.53
CA ILE A 40 -34.32 -29.36 -19.68
C ILE A 40 -33.96 -29.50 -21.17
N PRO A 41 -33.65 -28.40 -21.88
CA PRO A 41 -33.26 -28.47 -23.29
C PRO A 41 -31.94 -29.24 -23.45
N ALA A 42 -31.96 -30.28 -24.29
CA ALA A 42 -30.76 -31.05 -24.62
C ALA A 42 -29.70 -30.15 -25.29
N GLY A 43 -28.43 -30.37 -24.95
CA GLY A 43 -27.29 -29.60 -25.49
C GLY A 43 -27.04 -28.25 -24.84
N GLU A 44 -27.93 -27.77 -23.95
CA GLU A 44 -27.64 -26.62 -23.09
C GLU A 44 -26.63 -26.98 -22.00
N LYS A 45 -26.10 -25.95 -21.34
CA LYS A 45 -25.08 -26.08 -20.29
C LYS A 45 -25.66 -25.85 -18.91
N LEU A 46 -25.27 -26.71 -17.98
CA LEU A 46 -25.54 -26.56 -16.55
C LEU A 46 -24.21 -26.45 -15.79
N TYR A 47 -24.12 -25.49 -14.89
CA TYR A 47 -22.88 -25.18 -14.18
C TYR A 47 -22.95 -25.63 -12.72
N LEU A 48 -21.80 -26.05 -12.18
CA LEU A 48 -21.61 -26.46 -10.81
C LEU A 48 -20.42 -25.69 -10.22
N LYS A 49 -20.66 -24.88 -9.20
CA LYS A 49 -19.61 -24.24 -8.39
C LYS A 49 -19.46 -25.00 -7.08
N VAL A 50 -18.31 -25.63 -6.87
CA VAL A 50 -18.04 -26.42 -5.67
C VAL A 50 -17.36 -25.58 -4.59
N ASN A 51 -17.58 -25.95 -3.33
CA ASN A 51 -16.85 -25.40 -2.18
C ASN A 51 -15.61 -26.26 -1.86
N ASP A 52 -14.80 -25.82 -0.90
CA ASP A 52 -13.58 -26.54 -0.51
C ASP A 52 -13.84 -27.95 0.03
N GLN A 53 -15.03 -28.18 0.62
CA GLN A 53 -15.43 -29.51 1.09
C GLN A 53 -15.60 -30.49 -0.09
N TRP A 54 -16.28 -30.08 -1.15
CA TRP A 54 -16.49 -30.94 -2.32
C TRP A 54 -15.22 -31.11 -3.16
N LYS A 55 -14.31 -30.13 -3.12
CA LYS A 55 -13.03 -30.12 -3.84
C LYS A 55 -12.01 -31.14 -3.31
N THR A 56 -12.14 -31.63 -2.08
CA THR A 56 -11.14 -32.53 -1.48
C THR A 56 -11.05 -33.87 -2.20
N ASP A 57 -9.96 -34.59 -1.93
CA ASP A 57 -9.73 -36.00 -2.34
C ASP A 57 -9.74 -36.23 -3.85
N ASN A 58 -9.47 -35.19 -4.65
CA ASN A 58 -9.47 -35.24 -6.11
C ASN A 58 -10.80 -35.78 -6.68
N ALA A 59 -11.92 -35.50 -6.02
CA ALA A 59 -13.24 -35.98 -6.43
C ALA A 59 -13.57 -35.55 -7.86
N ARG A 60 -14.28 -36.44 -8.58
CA ARG A 60 -14.90 -36.10 -9.87
C ARG A 60 -16.37 -35.72 -9.65
N PHE A 61 -16.99 -35.05 -10.61
CA PHE A 61 -18.36 -34.59 -10.49
C PHE A 61 -19.20 -35.10 -11.66
N ALA A 62 -20.44 -35.46 -11.37
CA ALA A 62 -21.39 -35.93 -12.37
C ALA A 62 -22.80 -35.47 -12.00
N THR A 63 -23.67 -35.42 -12.99
CA THR A 63 -25.08 -35.04 -12.81
C THR A 63 -25.97 -36.19 -13.23
N TYR A 64 -26.89 -36.54 -12.35
CA TYR A 64 -27.97 -37.48 -12.64
C TYR A 64 -29.20 -36.70 -13.09
N PHE A 65 -29.61 -36.88 -14.33
CA PHE A 65 -30.82 -36.30 -14.91
C PHE A 65 -31.95 -37.30 -14.88
N PHE A 66 -33.15 -36.85 -14.53
CA PHE A 66 -34.33 -37.69 -14.55
C PHE A 66 -35.60 -36.86 -14.75
N ASN A 67 -36.66 -37.56 -15.15
CA ASN A 67 -38.01 -37.02 -15.15
C ASN A 67 -38.71 -37.46 -13.86
N SER A 68 -39.22 -36.51 -13.07
CA SER A 68 -39.91 -36.80 -11.81
C SER A 68 -41.12 -37.75 -11.94
N GLY A 69 -41.65 -37.93 -13.15
CA GLY A 69 -42.76 -38.85 -13.45
C GLY A 69 -42.55 -39.76 -14.67
N GLY A 70 -41.30 -39.94 -15.15
CA GLY A 70 -41.01 -40.68 -16.40
C GLY A 70 -39.87 -41.70 -16.27
N PRO A 71 -39.66 -42.54 -17.30
CA PRO A 71 -38.60 -43.55 -17.32
C PRO A 71 -37.22 -43.00 -17.71
N ASP A 72 -37.16 -41.77 -18.24
CA ASP A 72 -35.94 -41.13 -18.71
C ASP A 72 -35.01 -40.84 -17.53
N ILE A 73 -33.84 -41.49 -17.54
CA ILE A 73 -32.76 -41.31 -16.58
C ILE A 73 -31.44 -41.31 -17.34
N GLU A 74 -30.50 -40.44 -16.99
CA GLU A 74 -29.18 -40.40 -17.62
C GLU A 74 -28.15 -39.81 -16.65
N TRP A 75 -26.90 -40.26 -16.74
CA TRP A 75 -25.76 -39.65 -16.06
C TRP A 75 -24.88 -38.89 -17.05
N ALA A 76 -24.42 -37.71 -16.69
CA ALA A 76 -23.42 -36.97 -17.47
C ALA A 76 -22.27 -36.50 -16.56
N ASP A 77 -21.04 -36.62 -17.05
CA ASP A 77 -19.85 -36.12 -16.34
C ASP A 77 -19.77 -34.60 -16.42
N ALA A 78 -19.35 -33.99 -15.31
CA ALA A 78 -19.00 -32.57 -15.29
C ALA A 78 -17.53 -32.38 -15.66
N LYS A 79 -17.25 -31.42 -16.52
CA LYS A 79 -15.91 -31.03 -16.95
C LYS A 79 -15.51 -29.74 -16.24
N ARG A 80 -14.23 -29.62 -15.88
CA ARG A 80 -13.71 -28.35 -15.33
C ARG A 80 -13.85 -27.24 -16.37
N VAL A 81 -14.32 -26.08 -15.94
CA VAL A 81 -14.31 -24.87 -16.77
C VAL A 81 -12.93 -24.21 -16.66
N LEU A 82 -12.28 -23.98 -17.80
CA LEU A 82 -11.00 -23.26 -17.82
C LEU A 82 -11.17 -21.80 -17.43
N TYR A 83 -10.12 -21.23 -16.86
CA TYR A 83 -10.07 -19.85 -16.37
C TYR A 83 -11.09 -19.55 -15.27
N ALA A 84 -11.45 -20.57 -14.49
CA ALA A 84 -12.41 -20.46 -13.42
C ALA A 84 -11.93 -21.25 -12.20
N GLU A 85 -12.19 -20.73 -11.01
CA GLU A 85 -11.91 -21.48 -9.78
C GLU A 85 -13.10 -22.37 -9.43
N ASN A 86 -12.86 -23.66 -9.17
CA ASN A 86 -13.86 -24.58 -8.64
C ASN A 86 -15.19 -24.62 -9.44
N LEU A 87 -15.16 -24.34 -10.73
CA LEU A 87 -16.33 -24.32 -11.61
C LEU A 87 -16.27 -25.48 -12.59
N TYR A 88 -17.40 -26.16 -12.74
CA TYR A 88 -17.58 -27.29 -13.63
C TYR A 88 -18.82 -27.06 -14.50
N VAL A 89 -18.84 -27.68 -15.67
CA VAL A 89 -19.93 -27.60 -16.63
C VAL A 89 -20.33 -28.99 -17.07
N VAL A 90 -21.63 -29.19 -17.22
CA VAL A 90 -22.24 -30.43 -17.72
C VAL A 90 -23.01 -30.09 -18.98
N ASP A 91 -22.74 -30.83 -20.04
CA ASP A 91 -23.53 -30.77 -21.27
C ASP A 91 -24.80 -31.63 -21.04
N ILE A 92 -25.98 -31.04 -21.16
CA ILE A 92 -27.25 -31.72 -20.88
C ILE A 92 -27.49 -32.81 -21.94
N PRO A 93 -27.68 -34.08 -21.54
CA PRO A 93 -27.90 -35.18 -22.49
C PRO A 93 -29.24 -35.06 -23.23
N ALA A 94 -29.39 -35.81 -24.31
CA ALA A 94 -30.66 -35.91 -25.01
C ALA A 94 -31.70 -36.66 -24.15
N GLY A 95 -32.89 -36.10 -23.98
CA GLY A 95 -33.98 -36.71 -23.23
C GLY A 95 -35.04 -35.70 -22.78
N THR A 96 -36.07 -36.17 -22.06
CA THR A 96 -37.11 -35.31 -21.49
C THR A 96 -37.00 -35.21 -19.97
N PHE A 97 -35.92 -34.59 -19.51
CA PHE A 97 -35.65 -34.38 -18.09
C PHE A 97 -36.36 -33.13 -17.58
N ASP A 98 -36.67 -33.09 -16.29
CA ASP A 98 -37.19 -31.90 -15.61
C ASP A 98 -36.48 -31.63 -14.27
N THR A 99 -35.68 -32.59 -13.83
CA THR A 99 -35.02 -32.60 -12.53
C THR A 99 -33.62 -33.18 -12.67
N TYR A 100 -32.70 -32.69 -11.84
CA TYR A 100 -31.33 -33.19 -11.79
C TYR A 100 -30.81 -33.25 -10.36
N ILE A 101 -29.77 -34.05 -10.14
CA ILE A 101 -28.99 -34.13 -8.91
C ILE A 101 -27.51 -34.00 -9.27
N MET A 102 -26.82 -33.05 -8.65
CA MET A 102 -25.37 -32.89 -8.79
C MET A 102 -24.68 -33.80 -7.76
N CYS A 103 -23.72 -34.59 -8.20
CA CYS A 103 -23.04 -35.59 -7.38
C CYS A 103 -21.54 -35.35 -7.33
N ARG A 104 -20.97 -35.46 -6.12
CA ARG A 104 -19.54 -35.68 -5.89
C ARG A 104 -19.30 -37.17 -5.92
N MET A 105 -18.37 -37.62 -6.76
CA MET A 105 -18.18 -39.03 -7.09
C MET A 105 -16.78 -39.51 -6.69
N ASN A 106 -16.68 -40.81 -6.41
CA ASN A 106 -15.42 -41.48 -6.13
C ASN A 106 -14.46 -41.41 -7.34
N PRO A 107 -13.29 -40.76 -7.20
CA PRO A 107 -12.35 -40.61 -8.30
C PRO A 107 -11.55 -41.88 -8.61
N ALA A 108 -11.58 -42.89 -7.74
CA ALA A 108 -10.97 -44.19 -8.02
C ALA A 108 -11.75 -45.01 -9.07
N THR A 109 -12.92 -44.52 -9.50
CA THR A 109 -13.79 -45.16 -10.48
C THR A 109 -14.14 -44.15 -11.57
N SER A 110 -14.39 -44.59 -12.80
CA SER A 110 -14.94 -43.74 -13.87
C SER A 110 -16.45 -43.92 -14.06
N THR A 111 -17.05 -44.96 -13.47
CA THR A 111 -18.48 -45.28 -13.66
C THR A 111 -19.40 -44.37 -12.87
N ASN A 112 -20.36 -43.73 -13.54
CA ASN A 112 -21.42 -42.96 -12.89
C ASN A 112 -22.54 -43.87 -12.39
N ASP A 113 -22.60 -44.10 -11.08
CA ASP A 113 -23.68 -44.83 -10.43
C ASP A 113 -23.87 -44.40 -8.97
N TRP A 114 -24.98 -44.84 -8.36
CA TRP A 114 -25.32 -44.50 -6.98
C TRP A 114 -24.36 -45.09 -5.91
N PRO A 115 -23.78 -46.29 -6.07
CA PRO A 115 -22.72 -46.78 -5.18
C PRO A 115 -21.45 -45.92 -5.19
N ASN A 116 -21.07 -45.35 -6.33
CA ASN A 116 -19.84 -44.55 -6.47
C ASN A 116 -20.01 -43.08 -6.06
N LYS A 117 -21.22 -42.65 -5.68
CA LYS A 117 -21.42 -41.31 -5.13
C LYS A 117 -20.82 -41.21 -3.72
N TRP A 118 -20.22 -40.07 -3.41
CA TRP A 118 -19.83 -39.69 -2.06
C TRP A 118 -20.83 -38.73 -1.45
N ASN A 119 -21.21 -37.69 -2.20
CA ASN A 119 -22.17 -36.67 -1.78
C ASN A 119 -23.06 -36.28 -2.96
N GLN A 120 -24.19 -35.65 -2.65
CA GLN A 120 -25.13 -35.18 -3.65
C GLN A 120 -25.92 -33.98 -3.14
N THR A 121 -26.49 -33.22 -4.07
CA THR A 121 -27.54 -32.23 -3.77
C THR A 121 -28.88 -32.92 -3.49
N ALA A 122 -29.86 -32.15 -3.05
CA ALA A 122 -31.26 -32.54 -3.18
C ALA A 122 -31.67 -32.65 -4.66
N ASN A 123 -32.88 -33.14 -4.93
CA ASN A 123 -33.48 -33.10 -6.25
C ASN A 123 -33.72 -31.63 -6.63
N ILE A 124 -33.15 -31.19 -7.74
CA ILE A 124 -33.27 -29.81 -8.22
C ILE A 124 -34.15 -29.81 -9.46
N THR A 125 -35.31 -29.16 -9.37
CA THR A 125 -36.15 -28.90 -10.53
C THR A 125 -35.50 -27.85 -11.41
N TYR A 126 -35.44 -28.10 -12.71
CA TYR A 126 -34.81 -27.19 -13.65
C TYR A 126 -35.59 -25.89 -13.83
N ASP A 127 -34.85 -24.79 -13.80
CA ASP A 127 -35.30 -23.46 -14.14
C ASP A 127 -34.24 -22.81 -15.03
N ALA A 128 -34.65 -22.41 -16.23
CA ALA A 128 -33.76 -21.81 -17.23
C ALA A 128 -33.14 -20.47 -16.76
N THR A 129 -33.67 -19.86 -15.70
CA THR A 129 -33.11 -18.65 -15.10
C THR A 129 -32.02 -18.94 -14.06
N THR A 130 -31.87 -20.18 -13.61
CA THR A 130 -30.91 -20.58 -12.57
C THR A 130 -30.03 -21.76 -13.00
N THR A 131 -29.20 -21.52 -14.01
CA THR A 131 -28.33 -22.53 -14.64
C THR A 131 -27.03 -22.82 -13.88
N LEU A 132 -26.78 -22.17 -12.74
CA LEU A 132 -25.65 -22.44 -11.86
C LEU A 132 -26.14 -23.03 -10.53
N THR A 133 -25.59 -24.18 -10.16
CA THR A 133 -25.72 -24.74 -8.81
C THR A 133 -24.46 -24.47 -8.01
N ARG A 134 -24.57 -23.69 -6.92
CA ARG A 134 -23.49 -23.45 -5.97
C ARG A 134 -23.64 -24.37 -4.76
N ILE A 135 -22.60 -25.13 -4.46
CA ILE A 135 -22.53 -25.96 -3.26
C ILE A 135 -22.17 -25.08 -2.07
N THR A 136 -23.00 -25.11 -1.02
CA THR A 136 -22.80 -24.32 0.22
C THR A 136 -22.46 -25.18 1.42
N GLY A 137 -22.54 -26.51 1.29
CA GLY A 137 -22.22 -27.49 2.33
C GLY A 137 -22.22 -28.92 1.77
N TRP A 138 -22.06 -29.92 2.63
CA TRP A 138 -21.96 -31.33 2.21
C TRP A 138 -23.16 -31.85 1.40
N THR A 139 -24.36 -31.34 1.67
CA THR A 139 -25.62 -31.74 1.00
C THR A 139 -26.52 -30.54 0.68
N THR A 140 -26.00 -29.32 0.80
CA THR A 140 -26.76 -28.08 0.61
C THR A 140 -26.23 -27.30 -0.59
N SER A 141 -27.16 -26.74 -1.37
CA SER A 141 -26.83 -25.96 -2.56
C SER A 141 -27.83 -24.82 -2.76
N VAL A 142 -27.42 -23.85 -3.58
CA VAL A 142 -28.25 -22.72 -4.02
C VAL A 142 -28.21 -22.67 -5.54
N GLN A 143 -29.36 -22.45 -6.17
CA GLN A 143 -29.48 -22.24 -7.61
C GLN A 143 -29.48 -20.75 -7.92
N GLU A 144 -28.68 -20.33 -8.88
CA GLU A 144 -28.51 -18.94 -9.30
C GLU A 144 -28.27 -18.85 -10.81
N ALA A 145 -28.41 -17.65 -11.38
CA ALA A 145 -28.10 -17.43 -12.79
C ALA A 145 -26.58 -17.51 -13.02
N TYR A 146 -26.14 -18.19 -14.07
CA TYR A 146 -24.74 -18.16 -14.46
C TYR A 146 -24.39 -16.84 -15.17
N VAL A 147 -23.44 -16.09 -14.61
CA VAL A 147 -22.88 -14.87 -15.23
C VAL A 147 -21.38 -15.06 -15.43
N ALA A 148 -20.95 -15.23 -16.69
CA ALA A 148 -19.56 -15.57 -17.02
C ALA A 148 -18.53 -14.58 -16.44
N SER A 149 -18.82 -13.27 -16.48
CA SER A 149 -17.91 -12.23 -15.97
C SER A 149 -17.69 -12.27 -14.46
N GLU A 150 -18.52 -12.99 -13.71
CA GLU A 150 -18.38 -13.14 -12.25
C GLU A 150 -17.57 -14.38 -11.85
N HIS A 151 -17.26 -15.26 -12.82
CA HIS A 151 -16.66 -16.56 -12.53
C HIS A 151 -15.41 -16.87 -13.34
N LEU A 152 -15.25 -16.21 -14.49
CA LEU A 152 -14.09 -16.37 -15.35
C LEU A 152 -13.08 -15.24 -15.09
N PHE A 153 -11.81 -15.62 -14.96
CA PHE A 153 -10.68 -14.69 -14.98
C PHE A 153 -10.02 -14.68 -16.36
N SER A 154 -9.25 -13.63 -16.64
CA SER A 154 -8.48 -13.56 -17.88
C SER A 154 -7.27 -14.48 -17.81
N GLY A 155 -7.05 -15.27 -18.86
CA GLY A 155 -5.83 -16.05 -19.01
C GLY A 155 -4.59 -15.19 -19.24
N ILE A 156 -3.42 -15.81 -19.15
CA ILE A 156 -2.11 -15.24 -19.42
C ILE A 156 -1.78 -15.50 -20.90
N PRO A 157 -1.91 -14.51 -21.79
CA PRO A 157 -1.67 -14.71 -23.21
C PRO A 157 -0.18 -15.01 -23.49
N ALA A 158 0.10 -15.63 -24.64
CA ALA A 158 1.46 -15.84 -25.13
C ALA A 158 2.21 -14.52 -25.36
N SER A 159 3.54 -14.57 -25.31
CA SER A 159 4.44 -13.41 -25.50
C SER A 159 4.23 -12.27 -24.50
N ARG A 160 3.56 -12.53 -23.38
CA ARG A 160 3.41 -11.60 -22.26
C ARG A 160 4.68 -11.66 -21.41
N VAL A 161 5.24 -10.51 -21.08
CA VAL A 161 6.32 -10.43 -20.09
C VAL A 161 5.71 -10.32 -18.70
N LEU A 162 6.09 -11.23 -17.81
CA LEU A 162 5.77 -11.19 -16.38
C LEU A 162 7.04 -10.93 -15.59
N TYR A 163 6.90 -10.26 -14.45
CA TYR A 163 8.01 -9.97 -13.57
C TYR A 163 7.81 -10.62 -12.19
N LEU A 164 8.91 -11.00 -11.57
CA LEU A 164 8.97 -11.51 -10.20
C LEU A 164 10.01 -10.71 -9.43
N ARG A 165 9.62 -10.26 -8.24
CA ARG A 165 10.58 -9.87 -7.21
C ARG A 165 10.60 -10.97 -6.15
N PRO A 166 11.64 -11.82 -6.13
CA PRO A 166 11.79 -12.83 -5.09
C PRO A 166 12.04 -12.17 -3.73
N HIS A 167 11.69 -12.88 -2.66
CA HIS A 167 12.14 -12.54 -1.31
C HIS A 167 13.25 -13.51 -0.89
N ASP A 168 13.83 -13.28 0.29
CA ASP A 168 14.97 -14.00 0.85
C ASP A 168 14.85 -15.55 0.81
N VAL A 169 13.65 -16.12 0.96
CA VAL A 169 13.48 -17.59 0.94
C VAL A 169 13.70 -18.19 -0.46
N PHE A 170 13.62 -17.39 -1.52
CA PHE A 170 13.97 -17.87 -2.86
C PHE A 170 15.49 -18.01 -3.05
N ASP A 171 16.31 -17.32 -2.24
CA ASP A 171 17.78 -17.30 -2.29
C ASP A 171 18.39 -18.30 -1.28
N HIS A 172 18.17 -19.59 -1.54
CA HIS A 172 18.69 -20.70 -0.73
C HIS A 172 20.16 -21.00 -1.05
N VAL A 173 20.89 -21.67 -0.15
CA VAL A 173 22.31 -22.04 -0.39
C VAL A 173 22.53 -22.90 -1.65
N ASP A 174 21.53 -23.70 -2.00
CA ASP A 174 21.53 -24.56 -3.19
C ASP A 174 20.87 -23.88 -4.40
N PHE A 175 20.60 -22.58 -4.34
CA PHE A 175 19.94 -21.84 -5.42
C PHE A 175 20.74 -21.93 -6.72
N HIS A 176 20.06 -22.29 -7.80
CA HIS A 176 20.63 -22.29 -9.14
C HIS A 176 20.00 -21.22 -10.03
N HIS A 177 18.67 -21.16 -10.13
CA HIS A 177 17.96 -20.19 -10.96
C HIS A 177 16.47 -20.11 -10.58
N LEU A 178 15.78 -19.15 -11.19
CA LEU A 178 14.33 -18.98 -11.09
C LEU A 178 13.65 -19.46 -12.37
N ALA A 179 12.49 -20.10 -12.22
CA ALA A 179 11.65 -20.55 -13.32
C ALA A 179 10.18 -20.20 -13.06
N ALA A 180 9.42 -20.05 -14.14
CA ALA A 180 7.97 -19.93 -14.09
C ALA A 180 7.33 -21.22 -14.62
N TYR A 181 6.44 -21.82 -13.83
CA TYR A 181 5.62 -22.94 -14.23
C TYR A 181 4.24 -22.45 -14.63
N TYR A 182 3.88 -22.64 -15.88
CA TYR A 182 2.56 -22.32 -16.41
C TYR A 182 1.72 -23.56 -16.56
N TYR A 183 0.42 -23.45 -16.36
CA TYR A 183 -0.50 -24.54 -16.65
C TYR A 183 -1.89 -24.06 -17.08
N VAL A 184 -2.53 -24.87 -17.92
CA VAL A 184 -3.91 -24.72 -18.41
C VAL A 184 -4.46 -26.10 -18.71
N GLY A 185 -5.63 -26.43 -18.19
CA GLY A 185 -6.17 -27.79 -18.36
C GLY A 185 -5.25 -28.84 -17.71
N SER A 186 -4.76 -29.75 -18.55
CA SER A 186 -3.71 -30.74 -18.27
C SER A 186 -2.34 -30.36 -18.85
N GLU A 187 -2.27 -29.28 -19.66
CA GLU A 187 -1.04 -28.79 -20.25
C GLU A 187 -0.25 -27.98 -19.23
N SER A 188 1.07 -28.15 -19.22
CA SER A 188 1.97 -27.37 -18.37
C SER A 188 3.36 -27.23 -18.98
N VAL A 189 4.09 -26.20 -18.57
CA VAL A 189 5.46 -25.95 -19.03
C VAL A 189 6.25 -25.13 -18.00
N PHE A 190 7.54 -25.45 -17.86
CA PHE A 190 8.50 -24.60 -17.16
C PHE A 190 9.26 -23.71 -18.15
N VAL A 191 9.51 -22.46 -17.75
CA VAL A 191 10.32 -21.50 -18.50
C VAL A 191 11.28 -20.79 -17.56
N ASP A 192 12.57 -20.76 -17.92
CA ASP A 192 13.59 -20.07 -17.14
C ASP A 192 13.33 -18.55 -17.11
N MET A 193 13.53 -17.96 -15.95
CA MET A 193 13.50 -16.51 -15.79
C MET A 193 14.89 -15.93 -15.98
N THR A 194 14.93 -14.69 -16.46
CA THR A 194 16.17 -13.92 -16.62
C THR A 194 16.11 -12.68 -15.75
N GLU A 195 17.22 -12.27 -15.15
CA GLU A 195 17.28 -11.00 -14.43
C GLU A 195 17.00 -9.82 -15.38
N HIS A 196 16.10 -8.93 -14.96
CA HIS A 196 15.71 -7.73 -15.68
C HIS A 196 16.43 -6.50 -15.14
N ALA A 197 16.46 -6.38 -13.82
CA ALA A 197 17.17 -5.37 -13.03
C ALA A 197 17.55 -6.03 -11.70
N THR A 198 18.43 -5.40 -10.92
CA THR A 198 18.90 -5.96 -9.64
C THR A 198 17.74 -6.44 -8.77
N GLY A 199 17.65 -7.75 -8.55
CA GLY A 199 16.61 -8.37 -7.72
C GLY A 199 15.20 -8.42 -8.34
N VAL A 200 15.07 -8.12 -9.64
CA VAL A 200 13.82 -8.24 -10.41
C VAL A 200 14.08 -9.14 -11.61
N TYR A 201 13.29 -10.20 -11.72
CA TYR A 201 13.41 -11.21 -12.78
C TYR A 201 12.21 -11.12 -13.71
N LYS A 202 12.40 -11.49 -14.97
CA LYS A 202 11.35 -11.52 -15.99
C LYS A 202 11.29 -12.85 -16.70
N VAL A 203 10.13 -13.14 -17.25
CA VAL A 203 9.87 -14.29 -18.11
C VAL A 203 8.89 -13.90 -19.21
N THR A 204 9.11 -14.40 -20.42
CA THR A 204 8.16 -14.25 -21.53
C THR A 204 7.32 -15.52 -21.62
N THR A 205 6.01 -15.37 -21.55
CA THR A 205 5.07 -16.50 -21.54
C THR A 205 5.11 -17.22 -22.90
N PRO A 206 5.22 -18.56 -22.90
CA PRO A 206 5.16 -19.34 -24.14
C PRO A 206 3.71 -19.43 -24.63
N ALA A 207 3.50 -19.91 -25.86
CA ALA A 207 2.17 -20.24 -26.35
C ALA A 207 1.76 -21.64 -25.87
N PRO A 208 0.55 -21.81 -25.29
CA PRO A 208 0.02 -23.15 -25.07
C PRO A 208 -0.27 -23.83 -26.42
N THR A 209 -0.17 -25.15 -26.44
CA THR A 209 -0.42 -26.01 -27.59
C THR A 209 -1.85 -26.53 -27.63
N SER A 210 -2.54 -26.56 -26.48
CA SER A 210 -3.93 -26.97 -26.38
C SER A 210 -4.86 -26.00 -27.12
N PRO A 211 -5.73 -26.49 -28.02
CA PRO A 211 -6.72 -25.66 -28.70
C PRO A 211 -7.82 -25.13 -27.75
N GLU A 212 -7.98 -25.73 -26.56
CA GLU A 212 -8.93 -25.25 -25.54
C GLU A 212 -8.40 -24.01 -24.79
N ALA A 213 -7.09 -23.77 -24.83
CA ALA A 213 -6.41 -22.67 -24.13
C ALA A 213 -6.53 -21.33 -24.87
N THR A 214 -7.75 -20.94 -25.26
CA THR A 214 -8.02 -19.74 -26.08
C THR A 214 -7.62 -18.42 -25.41
N GLY A 215 -7.54 -18.39 -24.08
CA GLY A 215 -7.07 -17.24 -23.29
C GLY A 215 -5.59 -17.29 -22.90
N GLY A 216 -4.84 -18.31 -23.36
CA GLY A 216 -3.47 -18.57 -22.90
C GLY A 216 -3.42 -19.46 -21.65
N TRP A 217 -2.43 -19.26 -20.77
CA TRP A 217 -2.27 -20.04 -19.54
C TRP A 217 -3.26 -19.63 -18.46
N GLU A 218 -3.76 -20.56 -17.64
CA GLU A 218 -4.71 -20.21 -16.56
C GLU A 218 -3.98 -19.54 -15.39
N LYS A 219 -2.86 -20.12 -14.99
CA LYS A 219 -2.11 -19.72 -13.79
C LYS A 219 -0.62 -19.86 -14.01
N VAL A 220 0.13 -19.20 -13.15
CA VAL A 220 1.59 -19.28 -13.07
C VAL A 220 2.03 -19.54 -11.63
N ILE A 221 3.08 -20.33 -11.46
CA ILE A 221 3.80 -20.50 -10.21
C ILE A 221 5.25 -20.07 -10.45
N PHE A 222 5.78 -19.16 -9.66
CA PHE A 222 7.20 -18.85 -9.69
C PHE A 222 7.96 -19.75 -8.73
N VAL A 223 9.09 -20.29 -9.16
CA VAL A 223 9.80 -21.37 -8.49
C VAL A 223 11.29 -21.07 -8.46
N SER A 224 11.94 -21.25 -7.31
CA SER A 224 13.40 -21.35 -7.22
C SER A 224 13.85 -22.80 -7.36
N MET A 225 14.87 -23.02 -8.18
CA MET A 225 15.37 -24.35 -8.55
C MET A 225 16.74 -24.60 -7.91
N LYS A 226 16.98 -25.84 -7.45
CA LYS A 226 18.29 -26.28 -6.91
C LYS A 226 19.26 -26.86 -7.94
N ALA A 227 18.81 -27.06 -9.17
CA ALA A 227 19.60 -27.66 -10.24
C ALA A 227 19.15 -27.11 -11.59
N ALA A 228 19.96 -27.32 -12.64
CA ALA A 228 19.70 -26.79 -13.97
C ALA A 228 18.42 -27.33 -14.63
N ALA A 229 17.95 -28.51 -14.25
CA ALA A 229 16.75 -29.11 -14.83
C ALA A 229 15.47 -28.62 -14.12
N ASN A 230 14.52 -28.09 -14.87
CA ASN A 230 13.21 -27.69 -14.36
C ASN A 230 12.29 -28.90 -14.13
N ASN A 231 12.06 -29.24 -12.86
CA ASN A 231 11.04 -30.20 -12.43
C ASN A 231 10.71 -29.99 -10.94
N TRP A 232 9.62 -30.59 -10.48
CA TRP A 232 9.14 -30.42 -9.11
C TRP A 232 10.07 -31.00 -8.04
N ASP A 233 10.86 -32.03 -8.35
CA ASP A 233 11.84 -32.61 -7.42
C ASP A 233 13.04 -31.66 -7.19
N ASN A 234 13.26 -30.74 -8.13
CA ASN A 234 14.28 -29.70 -8.10
C ASN A 234 13.82 -28.38 -7.46
N LYS A 235 12.57 -28.29 -7.01
CA LYS A 235 12.05 -27.12 -6.31
C LYS A 235 12.75 -26.89 -4.96
N LEU A 236 13.12 -25.65 -4.69
CA LEU A 236 13.47 -25.13 -3.37
C LEU A 236 12.29 -24.42 -2.73
N HIS A 237 11.79 -23.38 -3.41
CA HIS A 237 10.65 -22.59 -2.98
C HIS A 237 9.71 -22.31 -4.15
N GLN A 238 8.46 -21.98 -3.86
CA GLN A 238 7.48 -21.59 -4.87
C GLN A 238 6.49 -20.57 -4.32
N THR A 239 5.82 -19.86 -5.22
CA THR A 239 4.59 -19.13 -4.89
C THR A 239 3.39 -20.08 -4.81
N ASP A 240 2.24 -19.53 -4.42
CA ASP A 240 0.95 -20.15 -4.67
C ASP A 240 0.61 -20.19 -6.17
N ASP A 241 -0.54 -20.78 -6.48
CA ASP A 241 -1.19 -20.80 -7.78
C ASP A 241 -1.69 -19.39 -8.19
N LEU A 242 -0.87 -18.63 -8.89
CA LEU A 242 -1.15 -17.22 -9.17
C LEU A 242 -2.06 -17.04 -10.37
N ILE A 243 -3.15 -16.29 -10.18
CA ILE A 243 -3.95 -15.70 -11.25
C ILE A 243 -3.34 -14.35 -11.58
N HIS A 244 -3.03 -14.13 -12.86
CA HIS A 244 -2.49 -12.86 -13.33
C HIS A 244 -3.64 -11.84 -13.50
N PRO A 245 -3.45 -10.57 -13.10
CA PRO A 245 -4.50 -9.55 -13.14
C PRO A 245 -4.91 -9.08 -14.55
N GLY A 246 -4.24 -9.56 -15.60
CA GLY A 246 -4.59 -9.33 -17.01
C GLY A 246 -3.96 -8.08 -17.65
N THR A 247 -3.34 -7.20 -16.87
CA THR A 247 -2.65 -5.99 -17.35
C THR A 247 -1.20 -6.27 -17.76
N ALA A 248 -0.66 -5.52 -18.73
CA ALA A 248 0.76 -5.61 -19.06
C ALA A 248 1.65 -5.11 -17.91
N ASP A 249 2.92 -5.51 -17.92
CA ASP A 249 3.96 -4.98 -17.03
C ASP A 249 3.62 -5.08 -15.54
N MET A 250 3.16 -6.26 -15.14
CA MET A 250 2.88 -6.58 -13.75
C MET A 250 4.04 -7.37 -13.14
N ILE A 251 4.39 -7.00 -11.90
CA ILE A 251 5.37 -7.69 -11.07
C ILE A 251 4.66 -8.37 -9.92
N TYR A 252 4.96 -9.65 -9.70
CA TYR A 252 4.58 -10.32 -8.47
C TYR A 252 5.66 -10.09 -7.42
N ASP A 253 5.29 -9.47 -6.31
CA ASP A 253 6.17 -9.30 -5.16
C ASP A 253 5.96 -10.47 -4.20
N ALA A 254 6.95 -11.35 -4.12
CA ALA A 254 6.82 -12.57 -3.32
C ALA A 254 6.83 -12.27 -1.80
N LYS A 255 7.37 -11.13 -1.36
CA LYS A 255 7.36 -10.72 0.04
C LYS A 255 5.98 -10.19 0.45
N GLN A 256 5.33 -9.42 -0.43
CA GLN A 256 3.97 -8.93 -0.21
C GLN A 256 2.87 -9.93 -0.62
N SER A 257 3.26 -11.02 -1.30
CA SER A 257 2.35 -12.02 -1.87
C SER A 257 1.27 -11.40 -2.79
N ALA A 258 1.66 -10.39 -3.57
CA ALA A 258 0.73 -9.58 -4.35
C ALA A 258 1.28 -9.15 -5.72
N TRP A 259 0.37 -8.89 -6.65
CA TRP A 259 0.69 -8.29 -7.95
C TRP A 259 0.66 -6.76 -7.86
N HIS A 260 1.69 -6.13 -8.42
CA HIS A 260 1.82 -4.67 -8.53
C HIS A 260 2.13 -4.29 -9.98
N ALA A 261 1.81 -3.05 -10.36
CA ALA A 261 2.32 -2.50 -11.61
C ALA A 261 3.84 -2.30 -11.48
N LEU A 262 4.60 -2.78 -12.47
CA LEU A 262 6.06 -2.61 -12.49
C LEU A 262 6.45 -1.13 -12.44
N THR A 263 5.67 -0.26 -13.07
CA THR A 263 5.87 1.19 -13.08
C THR A 263 5.74 1.85 -11.70
N ASN A 264 5.15 1.15 -10.71
CA ASN A 264 5.12 1.63 -9.33
C ASN A 264 6.39 1.26 -8.56
N LEU A 265 7.15 0.26 -8.99
CA LEU A 265 8.43 -0.06 -8.33
C LEU A 265 9.47 0.96 -8.77
N LEU A 266 9.84 1.87 -7.86
CA LEU A 266 10.81 2.92 -8.15
C LEU A 266 12.22 2.44 -7.78
N PRO A 267 13.23 2.61 -8.66
CA PRO A 267 14.61 2.32 -8.30
C PRO A 267 15.04 3.24 -7.15
N GLN A 268 15.97 2.79 -6.31
CA GLN A 268 16.41 3.56 -5.15
C GLN A 268 17.91 3.80 -5.23
N THR A 269 18.32 5.07 -5.21
CA THR A 269 19.72 5.49 -5.22
C THR A 269 20.08 6.05 -3.84
N PRO A 270 20.90 5.35 -3.05
CA PRO A 270 21.34 5.86 -1.76
C PRO A 270 22.03 7.22 -1.89
N SER A 271 21.55 8.22 -1.16
CA SER A 271 22.28 9.47 -1.01
C SER A 271 23.35 9.32 0.08
N VAL A 272 24.53 9.90 -0.17
CA VAL A 272 25.65 9.87 0.78
C VAL A 272 25.67 11.17 1.56
N GLU A 273 25.83 11.11 2.87
CA GLU A 273 25.92 12.30 3.71
C GLU A 273 27.19 13.13 3.43
N GLY A 274 27.05 14.44 3.58
CA GLY A 274 28.11 15.43 3.51
C GLY A 274 27.94 16.35 2.32
N ILE A 275 28.73 17.41 2.21
CA ILE A 275 28.54 18.47 1.21
C ILE A 275 29.91 18.79 0.61
N THR A 276 29.91 19.09 -0.68
CA THR A 276 31.10 19.40 -1.48
C THR A 276 30.79 20.63 -2.34
N SER A 277 31.76 21.18 -3.06
CA SER A 277 31.52 22.27 -4.02
C SER A 277 30.44 21.95 -5.05
N ASN A 278 30.21 20.65 -5.33
CA ASN A 278 29.23 20.15 -6.30
C ASN A 278 28.01 19.47 -5.65
N LYS A 279 27.85 19.50 -4.32
CA LYS A 279 26.75 18.83 -3.62
C LYS A 279 26.11 19.78 -2.62
N VAL A 280 24.78 19.80 -2.57
CA VAL A 280 23.99 20.70 -1.71
C VAL A 280 23.01 19.91 -0.85
N ARG A 281 22.58 20.50 0.27
CA ARG A 281 21.61 19.90 1.19
C ARG A 281 20.22 20.51 1.00
N PHE A 282 19.24 19.70 0.63
CA PHE A 282 17.84 20.10 0.47
C PHE A 282 17.02 19.64 1.68
N TRP A 283 16.19 20.51 2.26
CA TRP A 283 15.45 20.23 3.50
C TRP A 283 13.96 20.11 3.24
N ILE A 284 13.34 19.08 3.85
CA ILE A 284 11.90 18.84 3.76
C ILE A 284 11.29 18.67 5.16
N ASN A 285 10.26 19.47 5.42
CA ASN A 285 9.29 19.22 6.48
C ASN A 285 8.11 18.41 5.94
N ARG A 286 7.89 17.23 6.51
CA ARG A 286 6.80 16.33 6.11
C ARG A 286 5.43 16.81 6.58
N ASN A 287 5.34 17.68 7.58
CA ASN A 287 4.08 18.14 8.16
C ASN A 287 3.13 16.99 8.52
N SER A 288 3.63 15.96 9.21
CA SER A 288 2.84 14.75 9.57
C SER A 288 2.39 13.87 8.40
N HIS A 289 2.76 14.19 7.16
CA HIS A 289 2.54 13.32 6.00
C HIS A 289 3.47 12.10 6.07
N TYR A 290 2.88 10.90 6.11
CA TYR A 290 3.59 9.60 6.12
C TYR A 290 4.84 9.56 7.02
N GLU A 291 4.72 10.02 8.27
CA GLU A 291 5.89 10.12 9.16
C GLU A 291 6.36 8.80 9.78
N ASN A 292 5.55 7.74 9.66
CA ASN A 292 5.83 6.45 10.26
C ASN A 292 6.83 5.61 9.44
N ILE A 293 7.39 4.58 10.07
CA ILE A 293 8.44 3.73 9.53
C ILE A 293 8.02 2.83 8.34
N LYS A 294 6.73 2.81 7.97
CA LYS A 294 6.25 1.99 6.84
C LYS A 294 6.44 2.69 5.49
N TYR A 295 6.89 3.94 5.49
CA TYR A 295 7.02 4.75 4.30
C TYR A 295 8.39 5.43 4.28
N GLN A 296 8.88 5.64 3.07
CA GLN A 296 10.09 6.39 2.81
C GLN A 296 9.83 7.41 1.70
N TYR A 297 10.61 8.48 1.73
CA TYR A 297 10.56 9.53 0.74
C TYR A 297 11.68 9.34 -0.27
N LEU A 298 11.35 9.44 -1.55
CA LEU A 298 12.33 9.48 -2.64
C LEU A 298 12.30 10.84 -3.31
N PHE A 299 13.47 11.39 -3.58
CA PHE A 299 13.64 12.67 -4.27
C PHE A 299 14.10 12.39 -5.70
N GLU A 300 13.21 12.61 -6.66
CA GLU A 300 13.47 12.38 -8.07
C GLU A 300 14.03 13.63 -8.74
N VAL A 301 15.16 13.47 -9.43
CA VAL A 301 15.81 14.50 -10.24
C VAL A 301 16.38 13.84 -11.47
N GLY A 302 15.96 14.29 -12.66
CA GLY A 302 16.49 13.77 -13.92
C GLY A 302 16.30 12.26 -14.10
N GLY A 303 15.24 11.68 -13.52
CA GLY A 303 14.97 10.24 -13.54
C GLY A 303 15.74 9.41 -12.50
N VAL A 304 16.55 10.04 -11.64
CA VAL A 304 17.23 9.37 -10.52
C VAL A 304 16.45 9.62 -9.24
N TYR A 305 16.16 8.55 -8.49
CA TYR A 305 15.34 8.59 -7.28
C TYR A 305 16.24 8.41 -6.06
N TYR A 306 16.59 9.51 -5.41
CA TYR A 306 17.48 9.52 -4.26
C TYR A 306 16.72 9.18 -2.98
N THR A 307 17.27 8.28 -2.15
CA THR A 307 16.74 8.02 -0.81
C THR A 307 17.10 9.16 0.14
N VAL A 308 16.36 9.29 1.24
CA VAL A 308 16.66 10.26 2.31
C VAL A 308 18.10 10.06 2.82
N THR A 309 18.85 11.15 2.96
CA THR A 309 20.21 11.11 3.54
C THR A 309 20.15 10.99 5.05
N GLY A 310 19.26 11.75 5.69
CA GLY A 310 19.08 11.68 7.13
C GLY A 310 17.86 12.45 7.63
N TYR A 311 17.64 12.32 8.94
CA TYR A 311 16.56 12.96 9.68
C TYR A 311 17.17 13.76 10.82
N THR A 312 16.73 15.01 10.99
CA THR A 312 17.23 15.90 12.05
C THR A 312 16.06 16.37 12.89
N GLU A 313 16.19 16.21 14.20
CA GLU A 313 15.20 16.70 15.15
C GLU A 313 15.22 18.23 15.21
N VAL A 314 14.08 18.86 14.96
CA VAL A 314 13.93 20.33 14.92
C VAL A 314 13.16 20.85 16.13
N TYR A 315 12.05 20.17 16.44
CA TYR A 315 11.27 20.34 17.66
C TYR A 315 11.25 19.01 18.42
N THR A 316 10.82 19.00 19.67
CA THR A 316 10.66 17.76 20.43
C THR A 316 9.82 16.74 19.67
N SER A 317 10.43 15.62 19.29
CA SER A 317 9.81 14.52 18.53
C SER A 317 9.38 14.86 17.09
N THR A 318 9.81 16.00 16.53
CA THR A 318 9.54 16.38 15.14
C THR A 318 10.84 16.42 14.35
N PHE A 319 10.90 15.67 13.26
CA PHE A 319 12.10 15.48 12.45
C PHE A 319 11.88 15.98 11.02
N PHE A 320 12.75 16.87 10.57
CA PHE A 320 12.86 17.20 9.15
C PHE A 320 13.85 16.26 8.49
N LEU A 321 13.57 15.88 7.26
CA LEU A 321 14.47 15.06 6.47
C LEU A 321 15.29 15.94 5.54
N TYR A 322 16.46 15.44 5.14
CA TYR A 322 17.30 16.12 4.17
C TYR A 322 17.88 15.16 3.13
N PHE A 323 18.19 15.73 1.98
CA PHE A 323 18.88 15.06 0.89
C PHE A 323 20.16 15.83 0.55
N ASP A 324 21.30 15.13 0.52
CA ASP A 324 22.56 15.65 0.02
C ASP A 324 22.73 15.25 -1.45
N LEU A 325 22.45 16.19 -2.36
CA LEU A 325 22.23 15.94 -3.78
C LEU A 325 23.25 16.67 -4.67
N PRO A 326 23.63 16.09 -5.83
CA PRO A 326 24.52 16.77 -6.77
C PRO A 326 23.88 18.05 -7.32
N LEU A 327 24.58 19.18 -7.20
CA LEU A 327 24.09 20.49 -7.64
C LEU A 327 23.84 20.55 -9.15
N ALA A 328 24.73 19.91 -9.93
CA ALA A 328 24.63 19.88 -11.39
C ALA A 328 23.34 19.19 -11.88
N GLU A 329 22.86 18.19 -11.14
CA GLU A 329 21.62 17.48 -11.46
C GLU A 329 20.38 18.32 -11.09
N LEU A 330 20.48 19.20 -10.10
CA LEU A 330 19.34 20.00 -9.64
C LEU A 330 19.04 21.20 -10.54
N LEU A 331 20.06 21.95 -10.96
CA LEU A 331 19.87 23.27 -11.56
C LEU A 331 19.06 23.24 -12.87
N GLY A 332 17.88 23.87 -12.84
CA GLY A 332 17.00 23.98 -14.01
C GLY A 332 16.16 22.73 -14.27
N ASN A 333 16.35 21.65 -13.50
CA ASN A 333 15.56 20.44 -13.63
C ASN A 333 14.30 20.48 -12.77
N ILE A 334 13.32 19.68 -13.19
CA ILE A 334 12.13 19.41 -12.39
C ILE A 334 12.55 18.40 -11.31
N ILE A 335 12.16 18.71 -10.07
CA ILE A 335 12.33 17.81 -8.93
C ILE A 335 10.96 17.36 -8.46
N THR A 336 10.84 16.08 -8.13
CA THR A 336 9.58 15.47 -7.68
C THR A 336 9.80 14.68 -6.41
N LEU A 337 8.91 14.84 -5.44
CA LEU A 337 8.94 14.06 -4.21
C LEU A 337 7.95 12.90 -4.32
N TYR A 338 8.42 11.68 -4.04
CA TYR A 338 7.60 10.49 -4.01
C TYR A 338 7.55 9.91 -2.60
N VAL A 339 6.43 9.28 -2.27
CA VAL A 339 6.33 8.39 -1.12
C VAL A 339 6.21 6.97 -1.63
N VAL A 340 7.06 6.09 -1.12
CA VAL A 340 7.03 4.66 -1.41
C VAL A 340 6.88 3.89 -0.11
N ASP A 341 6.38 2.65 -0.21
CA ASP A 341 6.35 1.72 0.91
C ASP A 341 7.76 1.18 1.25
N THR A 342 7.83 0.29 2.24
CA THR A 342 9.09 -0.36 2.66
C THR A 342 9.76 -1.18 1.56
N GLU A 343 9.02 -1.54 0.51
CA GLU A 343 9.53 -2.31 -0.61
C GLU A 343 9.86 -1.41 -1.81
N GLY A 344 9.56 -0.12 -1.78
CA GLY A 344 9.84 0.80 -2.86
C GLY A 344 8.72 0.95 -3.89
N TYR A 345 7.52 0.43 -3.63
CA TYR A 345 6.37 0.72 -4.47
C TYR A 345 5.80 2.10 -4.17
N ARG A 346 5.61 2.89 -5.21
CA ARG A 346 4.98 4.21 -5.17
C ARG A 346 3.58 4.12 -4.58
N VAL A 347 3.43 4.84 -3.47
CA VAL A 347 2.15 5.08 -2.79
C VAL A 347 1.58 6.43 -3.24
N GLU A 348 2.43 7.45 -3.33
CA GLU A 348 2.03 8.81 -3.68
C GLU A 348 3.13 9.49 -4.51
N GLN A 349 2.71 10.33 -5.46
CA GLN A 349 3.56 11.29 -6.13
C GLN A 349 3.09 12.68 -5.73
N LEU A 350 3.97 13.44 -5.07
CA LEU A 350 3.67 14.81 -4.68
C LEU A 350 3.97 15.78 -5.84
N ALA A 351 3.62 17.06 -5.65
CA ALA A 351 3.88 18.09 -6.64
C ALA A 351 5.36 18.18 -7.05
N SER A 352 5.58 18.35 -8.35
CA SER A 352 6.88 18.67 -8.92
C SER A 352 7.11 20.18 -8.95
N ILE A 353 8.35 20.60 -8.73
CA ILE A 353 8.78 22.00 -8.82
C ILE A 353 10.01 22.11 -9.71
N THR A 354 10.20 23.25 -10.38
CA THR A 354 11.47 23.53 -11.06
C THR A 354 12.46 24.02 -10.02
N TYR A 355 13.58 23.31 -9.85
CA TYR A 355 14.61 23.75 -8.93
C TYR A 355 15.35 24.97 -9.49
N THR A 356 15.37 26.03 -8.70
CA THR A 356 16.04 27.29 -8.99
C THR A 356 17.24 27.51 -8.07
N ALA A 357 18.09 28.47 -8.43
CA ALA A 357 19.26 28.80 -7.62
C ALA A 357 18.86 29.13 -6.17
N GLN A 358 19.63 28.58 -5.21
CA GLN A 358 19.48 28.78 -3.77
C GLN A 358 18.22 28.15 -3.14
N ASP A 359 17.47 27.29 -3.85
CA ASP A 359 16.31 26.60 -3.27
C ASP A 359 16.67 25.64 -2.14
N ASN A 360 17.92 25.16 -2.09
CA ASN A 360 18.47 24.41 -0.97
C ASN A 360 18.64 25.26 0.32
N SER A 361 18.57 26.59 0.22
CA SER A 361 18.61 27.53 1.35
C SER A 361 17.22 27.91 1.86
N LYS A 362 16.19 27.13 1.53
CA LYS A 362 14.82 27.27 2.00
C LYS A 362 14.35 25.96 2.65
N LEU A 363 13.43 26.03 3.60
CA LEU A 363 12.70 24.85 4.04
C LEU A 363 11.52 24.61 3.10
N TRP A 364 11.39 23.38 2.60
CA TRP A 364 10.24 22.97 1.80
C TRP A 364 9.29 22.13 2.64
N GLY A 365 7.99 22.42 2.59
CA GLY A 365 7.00 21.65 3.33
C GLY A 365 5.92 21.05 2.47
N VAL A 366 5.57 19.82 2.83
CA VAL A 366 4.43 19.10 2.26
C VAL A 366 3.14 19.64 2.86
N HIS A 367 2.12 19.90 2.05
CA HIS A 367 0.80 20.31 2.52
C HIS A 367 -0.28 19.86 1.55
N TYR A 368 -1.53 19.78 2.03
CA TYR A 368 -2.68 19.35 1.24
C TYR A 368 -3.60 20.53 0.94
N GLU A 369 -3.89 20.76 -0.33
CA GLU A 369 -4.90 21.72 -0.78
C GLU A 369 -5.90 21.03 -1.73
N SER A 370 -5.64 21.09 -3.04
CA SER A 370 -6.33 20.34 -4.10
C SER A 370 -5.54 19.10 -4.55
N GLY A 371 -4.75 18.56 -3.63
CA GLY A 371 -3.71 17.56 -3.84
C GLY A 371 -2.48 17.89 -3.00
N TRP A 372 -1.52 16.96 -2.95
CA TRP A 372 -0.26 17.17 -2.22
C TRP A 372 0.64 18.16 -2.95
N LYS A 373 1.03 19.22 -2.24
CA LYS A 373 1.87 20.31 -2.74
C LYS A 373 3.17 20.40 -1.96
N LEU A 374 4.16 21.03 -2.58
CA LEU A 374 5.44 21.38 -1.99
C LEU A 374 5.63 22.90 -2.12
N SER A 375 5.79 23.59 -0.99
CA SER A 375 6.03 25.04 -0.96
C SER A 375 7.16 25.36 0.00
N SER A 376 7.87 26.45 -0.28
CA SER A 376 8.96 26.91 0.59
C SER A 376 8.46 27.92 1.62
N TYR A 377 8.98 27.85 2.84
CA TYR A 377 8.77 28.83 3.90
C TYR A 377 9.99 28.91 4.84
N ALA A 378 9.96 29.84 5.79
CA ALA A 378 10.95 29.95 6.85
C ALA A 378 10.54 29.08 8.05
N VAL A 379 11.52 28.50 8.73
CA VAL A 379 11.29 27.76 9.98
C VAL A 379 10.77 28.73 11.03
N GLU A 380 9.67 28.35 11.70
CA GLU A 380 9.03 29.16 12.74
C GLU A 380 9.15 28.50 14.12
N GLY A 381 8.92 29.30 15.17
CA GLY A 381 8.93 28.82 16.55
C GLY A 381 10.33 28.55 17.11
N ARG A 382 10.37 27.93 18.30
CA ARG A 382 11.60 27.64 19.02
C ARG A 382 12.19 26.30 18.57
N ILE A 383 13.40 26.32 18.03
CA ILE A 383 14.04 25.15 17.42
C ILE A 383 15.27 24.66 18.19
N LYS A 384 15.68 23.41 18.00
CA LYS A 384 16.90 22.87 18.63
C LYS A 384 18.19 23.38 17.99
N ALA A 385 19.20 23.71 18.80
CA ALA A 385 20.52 24.11 18.32
C ALA A 385 21.19 23.05 17.44
N GLY A 386 20.89 21.76 17.68
CA GLY A 386 21.35 20.65 16.84
C GLY A 386 20.88 20.75 15.39
N PHE A 387 19.64 21.21 15.16
CA PHE A 387 19.15 21.45 13.81
C PHE A 387 19.91 22.59 13.12
N VAL A 388 20.13 23.71 13.81
CA VAL A 388 20.91 24.84 13.25
C VAL A 388 22.33 24.38 12.91
N ALA A 389 22.98 23.63 13.80
CA ALA A 389 24.29 23.06 13.54
C ALA A 389 24.27 22.17 12.28
N LYS A 390 23.25 21.32 12.13
CA LYS A 390 23.11 20.45 10.96
C LYS A 390 22.81 21.20 9.66
N VAL A 391 22.10 22.33 9.74
CA VAL A 391 21.92 23.25 8.61
C VAL A 391 23.26 23.86 8.21
N LEU A 392 24.01 24.43 9.16
CA LEU A 392 25.32 25.03 8.89
C LEU A 392 26.32 24.01 8.35
N GLU A 393 26.24 22.76 8.79
CA GLU A 393 27.02 21.66 8.23
C GLU A 393 26.91 21.61 6.70
N GLY A 394 25.72 21.92 6.16
CA GLY A 394 25.37 21.97 4.73
C GLY A 394 26.06 23.03 3.88
N TYR A 395 26.92 23.87 4.47
CA TYR A 395 27.53 25.03 3.79
C TYR A 395 29.05 25.08 3.97
N LEU A 396 29.74 25.52 2.93
CA LEU A 396 31.19 25.66 2.84
C LEU A 396 31.59 27.08 3.27
N SER A 397 32.33 27.17 4.35
CA SER A 397 32.57 28.45 5.02
C SER A 397 33.30 29.51 4.20
N CYS A 398 34.25 29.11 3.35
CA CYS A 398 35.07 30.04 2.57
C CYS A 398 34.72 30.04 1.07
N SER A 399 33.67 29.33 0.65
CA SER A 399 33.23 29.32 -0.75
C SER A 399 32.30 30.52 -1.02
N ASN A 400 32.54 31.25 -2.11
CA ASN A 400 31.64 32.32 -2.56
C ASN A 400 30.35 31.82 -3.24
N SER A 401 30.15 30.50 -3.30
CA SER A 401 28.97 29.88 -3.90
C SER A 401 27.68 30.44 -3.30
N ILE A 402 26.75 30.81 -4.17
CA ILE A 402 25.40 31.25 -3.78
C ILE A 402 24.51 30.09 -3.33
N HIS A 403 24.91 28.84 -3.62
CA HIS A 403 24.12 27.65 -3.31
C HIS A 403 24.50 27.06 -1.96
N ASN A 404 25.80 26.85 -1.73
CA ASN A 404 26.32 26.13 -0.57
C ASN A 404 27.58 26.78 0.00
N GLY A 405 27.78 28.08 -0.25
CA GLY A 405 28.86 28.87 0.31
C GLY A 405 28.35 30.02 1.19
N TYR A 406 29.22 30.97 1.53
CA TYR A 406 28.82 32.20 2.25
C TYR A 406 27.90 33.09 1.42
N GLY A 407 27.86 32.93 0.09
CA GLY A 407 26.90 33.64 -0.78
C GLY A 407 25.44 33.27 -0.50
N ALA A 408 25.17 32.15 0.16
CA ALA A 408 23.84 31.73 0.60
C ALA A 408 23.44 32.29 1.98
N PHE A 409 24.36 32.93 2.71
CA PHE A 409 24.20 33.21 4.14
C PHE A 409 22.89 33.92 4.50
N ASN A 410 22.52 34.98 3.78
CA ASN A 410 21.31 35.74 4.09
C ASN A 410 20.04 34.88 4.03
N LEU A 411 19.95 33.95 3.07
CA LEU A 411 18.82 33.03 2.98
C LEU A 411 18.85 31.98 4.09
N ILE A 412 20.03 31.50 4.48
CA ILE A 412 20.17 30.56 5.60
C ILE A 412 19.68 31.21 6.89
N ASP A 413 20.17 32.41 7.19
CA ASP A 413 19.83 33.14 8.41
C ASP A 413 18.34 33.48 8.46
N GLN A 414 17.76 33.88 7.33
CA GLN A 414 16.34 34.18 7.21
C GLN A 414 15.45 32.94 7.34
N ASN A 415 15.80 31.84 6.67
CA ASN A 415 14.88 30.71 6.51
C ASN A 415 15.05 29.60 7.54
N PHE A 416 16.22 29.46 8.16
CA PHE A 416 16.49 28.34 9.09
C PHE A 416 16.72 28.77 10.54
N ILE A 417 16.91 30.07 10.80
CA ILE A 417 17.25 30.57 12.13
C ILE A 417 16.16 31.55 12.61
N PRO A 418 15.08 31.05 13.23
CA PRO A 418 13.97 31.88 13.68
C PRO A 418 14.42 32.88 14.74
N ARG A 419 13.75 34.04 14.78
CA ARG A 419 13.95 35.08 15.79
C ARG A 419 12.84 35.04 16.82
N VAL A 420 13.10 35.53 18.03
CA VAL A 420 12.06 35.79 19.03
C VAL A 420 11.27 37.00 18.55
N ASP A 421 9.94 36.88 18.53
CA ASP A 421 9.04 37.91 18.02
C ASP A 421 9.36 39.31 18.56
N GLY A 422 9.55 40.26 17.66
CA GLY A 422 9.87 41.65 17.99
C GLY A 422 11.32 41.90 18.42
N THR A 423 12.23 40.93 18.26
CA THR A 423 13.64 41.06 18.61
C THR A 423 14.57 40.56 17.49
N GLU A 424 15.87 40.84 17.61
CA GLU A 424 16.91 40.24 16.75
C GLU A 424 17.48 38.93 17.35
N GLU A 425 16.97 38.48 18.49
CA GLU A 425 17.48 37.33 19.22
C GLU A 425 17.04 36.02 18.59
N TRP A 426 17.93 35.03 18.61
CA TRP A 426 17.64 33.68 18.10
C TRP A 426 16.64 32.94 18.98
N ASN A 427 15.61 32.37 18.36
CA ASN A 427 14.67 31.48 19.04
C ASN A 427 15.16 30.03 18.98
N VAL A 428 16.31 29.77 19.61
CA VAL A 428 17.00 28.48 19.56
C VAL A 428 17.19 27.92 20.98
N GLU A 429 16.80 26.67 21.18
CA GLU A 429 17.03 25.88 22.38
C GLU A 429 18.45 25.28 22.36
N GLY A 430 19.21 25.54 23.43
CA GLY A 430 20.58 25.05 23.58
C GLY A 430 21.62 26.03 23.04
N ASN A 431 22.87 25.60 23.04
CA ASN A 431 24.02 26.43 22.65
C ASN A 431 24.72 25.80 21.43
N ILE A 432 24.64 26.47 20.28
CA ILE A 432 25.28 26.00 19.05
C ILE A 432 26.82 26.00 19.13
N GLY A 433 27.40 26.83 20.00
CA GLY A 433 28.85 26.84 20.26
C GLY A 433 29.34 25.60 21.01
N ASP A 434 28.44 24.85 21.64
CA ASP A 434 28.77 23.58 22.32
C ASP A 434 28.64 22.37 21.36
N ILE A 435 28.18 22.59 20.13
CA ILE A 435 27.96 21.55 19.13
C ILE A 435 29.09 21.60 18.11
N LEU A 436 29.88 20.53 18.06
CA LEU A 436 30.89 20.33 17.03
C LEU A 436 30.22 19.86 15.73
N ILE A 437 30.74 20.35 14.61
CA ILE A 437 30.24 20.07 13.27
C ILE A 437 31.39 19.53 12.44
N SER A 438 31.08 18.53 11.61
CA SER A 438 32.01 18.03 10.60
C SER A 438 32.27 19.09 9.53
N ASP A 439 33.53 19.39 9.24
CA ASP A 439 33.91 20.41 8.27
C ASP A 439 35.28 20.12 7.64
N TYR A 440 35.63 20.89 6.63
CA TYR A 440 36.96 20.83 6.01
C TYR A 440 37.95 21.75 6.73
N VAL A 441 39.21 21.30 6.75
CA VAL A 441 40.32 22.11 7.27
C VAL A 441 40.85 23.07 6.19
N ALA A 442 40.74 22.71 4.91
CA ALA A 442 41.24 23.51 3.79
C ALA A 442 40.22 23.60 2.64
N GLU A 443 40.17 24.75 1.96
CA GLU A 443 39.30 24.97 0.80
C GLU A 443 39.60 24.05 -0.38
N ALA A 444 40.87 23.66 -0.54
CA ALA A 444 41.31 22.75 -1.60
C ALA A 444 40.61 21.37 -1.51
N ASP A 445 40.11 21.01 -0.33
CA ASP A 445 39.45 19.72 -0.08
C ASP A 445 37.94 19.73 -0.36
N TYR A 446 37.33 20.90 -0.66
CA TYR A 446 35.89 21.03 -0.85
C TYR A 446 35.30 20.15 -1.97
N GLY A 447 36.12 19.59 -2.86
CA GLY A 447 35.69 18.66 -3.90
C GLY A 447 35.45 17.22 -3.42
N ASP A 448 35.90 16.84 -2.23
CA ASP A 448 35.96 15.43 -1.80
C ASP A 448 35.41 15.24 -0.38
N VAL A 449 34.24 14.63 -0.26
CA VAL A 449 33.56 14.42 1.02
C VAL A 449 34.39 13.58 2.01
N SER A 450 35.31 12.72 1.53
CA SER A 450 36.19 11.91 2.38
C SER A 450 37.23 12.75 3.14
N LYS A 451 37.44 14.00 2.73
CA LYS A 451 38.32 14.96 3.38
C LYS A 451 37.62 15.78 4.46
N ARG A 452 36.31 15.63 4.64
CA ARG A 452 35.62 16.21 5.79
C ARG A 452 36.12 15.54 7.05
N VAL A 453 36.54 16.35 8.00
CA VAL A 453 36.99 15.87 9.30
C VAL A 453 35.84 16.06 10.28
N ALA A 454 35.54 15.01 11.02
CA ALA A 454 34.49 15.06 12.03
C ALA A 454 34.84 16.06 13.13
N ASP A 455 33.81 16.78 13.61
CA ASP A 455 33.86 17.59 14.82
C ASP A 455 34.98 18.66 14.87
N THR A 456 35.31 19.26 13.72
CA THR A 456 36.44 20.20 13.59
C THR A 456 36.17 21.62 14.02
N THR A 457 34.92 22.07 13.93
CA THR A 457 34.54 23.44 14.27
C THR A 457 33.26 23.43 15.07
N ASN A 458 33.12 24.35 16.02
CA ASN A 458 31.83 24.53 16.67
C ASN A 458 30.88 25.35 15.78
N GLY A 459 29.59 25.13 15.94
CA GLY A 459 28.59 25.75 15.08
C GLY A 459 28.52 27.28 15.18
N TRP A 460 28.88 27.86 16.33
CA TRP A 460 28.92 29.32 16.46
C TRP A 460 30.04 29.94 15.63
N ASN A 461 31.24 29.38 15.69
CA ASN A 461 32.37 29.81 14.88
C ASN A 461 32.06 29.68 13.38
N LYS A 462 31.42 28.57 12.98
CA LYS A 462 30.99 28.38 11.59
C LYS A 462 29.99 29.44 11.13
N TYR A 463 28.97 29.72 11.95
CA TYR A 463 27.99 30.77 11.66
C TYR A 463 28.66 32.15 11.52
N GLN A 464 29.54 32.53 12.46
CA GLN A 464 30.22 33.82 12.42
C GLN A 464 31.11 33.98 11.18
N MET A 465 31.78 32.91 10.76
CA MET A 465 32.59 32.92 9.54
C MET A 465 31.74 33.12 8.28
N LEU A 466 30.66 32.35 8.12
CA LEU A 466 29.73 32.50 6.98
C LEU A 466 29.13 33.91 6.95
N LYS A 467 28.76 34.42 8.11
CA LYS A 467 28.20 35.77 8.27
C LYS A 467 29.17 36.87 7.87
N ALA A 468 30.41 36.79 8.36
CA ALA A 468 31.43 37.79 8.12
C ALA A 468 31.77 37.91 6.62
N LEU A 469 31.79 36.79 5.91
CA LEU A 469 32.06 36.75 4.46
C LEU A 469 30.79 37.01 3.61
N GLY A 470 29.62 36.64 4.10
CA GLY A 470 28.32 36.82 3.42
C GLY A 470 27.70 38.21 3.56
N GLY A 471 28.32 39.12 4.31
CA GLY A 471 27.87 40.51 4.46
C GLY A 471 26.76 40.73 5.50
N GLY A 472 26.59 39.83 6.49
CA GLY A 472 25.57 39.95 7.53
C GLY A 472 25.90 40.98 8.63
N GLY A 473 24.91 41.79 9.04
CA GLY A 473 25.03 42.78 10.13
C GLY A 473 25.07 42.16 11.54
N SER A 474 25.49 42.92 12.56
CA SER A 474 25.66 42.48 13.97
C SER A 474 24.46 41.69 14.51
N SER A 475 24.70 40.51 15.11
CA SER A 475 23.68 39.69 15.78
C SER A 475 24.34 38.85 16.87
N GLY A 476 23.74 38.85 18.06
CA GLY A 476 24.24 38.15 19.24
C GLY A 476 23.57 36.79 19.44
N GLN A 477 24.27 35.84 20.06
CA GLN A 477 23.69 34.57 20.49
C GLN A 477 22.99 34.77 21.83
N ASN A 478 21.66 34.86 21.87
CA ASN A 478 20.92 34.92 23.13
C ASN A 478 20.07 33.66 23.36
N ARG A 479 20.08 33.22 24.62
CA ARG A 479 19.56 31.93 25.10
C ARG A 479 18.15 32.16 25.64
N VAL A 480 17.13 31.68 24.95
CA VAL A 480 15.83 31.50 25.61
C VAL A 480 15.83 30.10 26.20
N ASN A 481 16.04 29.96 27.50
CA ASN A 481 15.72 28.72 28.21
C ASN A 481 14.23 28.76 28.55
N GLU A 482 13.39 27.86 28.02
CA GLU A 482 12.16 27.50 28.75
C GLU A 482 12.52 26.65 29.96
N THR A 483 13.08 27.34 30.93
CA THR A 483 12.62 27.19 32.30
C THR A 483 12.51 28.61 32.79
N THR A 484 11.54 29.33 32.23
CA THR A 484 11.10 30.57 32.84
C THR A 484 10.76 30.19 34.27
N ASN A 485 11.58 30.70 35.18
CA ASN A 485 11.54 30.53 36.62
C ASN A 485 10.28 31.16 37.23
N THR A 486 9.15 31.15 36.52
CA THR A 486 7.87 31.65 36.99
C THR A 486 7.45 30.85 38.21
N ASN A 487 7.68 29.53 38.23
CA ASN A 487 7.42 28.70 39.41
C ASN A 487 8.38 28.99 40.57
N ILE A 488 9.67 29.28 40.33
CA ILE A 488 10.60 29.63 41.42
C ILE A 488 10.29 31.01 42.00
N ILE A 489 9.91 31.99 41.19
CA ILE A 489 9.52 33.33 41.69
C ILE A 489 8.20 33.25 42.47
N TYR A 490 7.19 32.50 41.99
CA TYR A 490 5.95 32.31 42.76
C TYR A 490 6.18 31.49 44.05
N VAL A 491 7.02 30.45 44.03
CA VAL A 491 7.37 29.67 45.23
C VAL A 491 8.22 30.48 46.21
N LEU A 492 9.12 31.36 45.74
CA LEU A 492 9.89 32.28 46.59
C LEU A 492 9.00 33.36 47.20
N VAL A 493 8.05 33.92 46.45
CA VAL A 493 7.11 34.93 46.98
C VAL A 493 6.14 34.30 47.98
N ILE A 494 5.60 33.11 47.69
CA ILE A 494 4.76 32.35 48.62
C ILE A 494 5.57 31.94 49.87
N GLY A 495 6.82 31.46 49.69
CA GLY A 495 7.73 31.11 50.78
C GLY A 495 8.10 32.30 51.66
N MET A 496 8.30 33.50 51.08
CA MET A 496 8.54 34.74 51.83
C MET A 496 7.29 35.20 52.59
N LEU A 497 6.10 35.07 52.01
CA LEU A 497 4.84 35.38 52.69
C LEU A 497 4.56 34.44 53.87
N PHE A 498 4.84 33.13 53.72
CA PHE A 498 4.79 32.18 54.84
C PHE A 498 5.88 32.48 55.89
N GLY A 499 7.10 32.84 55.47
CA GLY A 499 8.19 33.22 56.39
C GLY A 499 7.85 34.44 57.25
N ILE A 500 7.27 35.49 56.65
CA ILE A 500 6.83 36.71 57.37
C ILE A 500 5.66 36.40 58.32
N ALA A 501 4.70 35.56 57.91
CA ALA A 501 3.59 35.14 58.77
C ALA A 501 4.08 34.30 59.97
N THR A 502 5.06 33.43 59.77
CA THR A 502 5.62 32.56 60.81
C THR A 502 6.49 33.34 61.81
N LEU A 503 7.30 34.29 61.31
CA LEU A 503 8.06 35.22 62.17
C LEU A 503 7.15 36.17 62.96
N GLY A 504 6.03 36.61 62.37
CA GLY A 504 4.99 37.34 63.07
C GLY A 504 4.36 36.53 64.20
N PHE A 505 3.97 35.27 63.94
CA PHE A 505 3.36 34.39 64.93
C PHE A 505 4.29 34.07 66.12
N ILE A 506 5.59 33.87 65.87
CA ILE A 506 6.59 33.63 66.93
C ILE A 506 6.85 34.90 67.76
N ARG A 507 6.83 36.08 67.13
CA ARG A 507 7.03 37.36 67.84
C ARG A 507 5.83 37.76 68.71
N PHE A 508 4.60 37.36 68.34
CA PHE A 508 3.39 37.59 69.15
C PHE A 508 3.15 36.56 70.26
N ARG A 509 3.89 35.44 70.29
CA ARG A 509 3.80 34.43 71.36
C ARG A 509 4.81 34.63 72.49
N LYS A 510 5.85 35.45 72.32
CA LYS A 510 6.69 35.93 73.42
C LYS A 510 6.01 37.10 74.10
N LYS A 511 5.12 36.80 75.05
CA LYS A 511 4.79 37.74 76.12
C LYS A 511 6.09 38.06 76.89
N PRO A 512 6.46 39.34 77.08
CA PRO A 512 7.27 39.72 78.23
C PRO A 512 6.44 39.47 79.50
N ALA A 513 7.13 39.32 80.64
CA ALA A 513 6.58 39.03 81.97
C ALA A 513 5.21 39.65 82.29
#